data_AF-A0A522B6A0-F1
#
_entry.id   AF-A0A522B6A0-F1
#
_cell.length_a   1.000
_cell.length_b   1.000
_cell.length_c   1.000
_cell.angle_alpha   90.00
_cell.angle_beta   90.00
_cell.angle_gamma   90.00
#
_symmetry.space_group_name_H-M   'P 1'
#
loop_
_entity.id
_entity.type
_entity.pdbx_description
1 polymer ?
#
loop_
_entity_poly.entity_id
_entity_poly.type
_entity_poly.pdbx_seq_one_letter_code
_entity_poly.pdbx_strand_id
1 'polypeptide(L)'
;MRAMGAMRPTTASLRRGSAADAVVALLVLVLLVVMASSARDLVLGYPYGVDLEIPLRAAERWVAGGDPYPAAAFHAPNGPGLPFLYPPFVLPIIAPLTVLPRAVVMTIWTAILTGAGYAAGRRLGLGPVVAAIALTWPPFLEAIIGGNVQVLLFAAFVVLLYRDGRPVDPAASPRPAITDGLLGTFVGALKVSQVHTWAYLLRRRPAAALTGLAIFAAIAIVTLPLVGANTWLDW
;
A
#
# COMPACT_ATOMS: atom_id res chain seq x y z
N MET A 1 71.01 -38.42 -2.38
CA MET A 1 70.24 -37.82 -1.27
C MET A 1 69.57 -36.55 -1.76
N ARG A 2 68.26 -36.39 -1.43
CA ARG A 2 67.39 -35.22 -1.63
C ARG A 2 67.11 -34.77 -3.07
N ALA A 3 66.03 -35.29 -3.63
CA ALA A 3 65.33 -34.70 -4.77
C ALA A 3 64.62 -33.41 -4.34
N MET A 4 64.93 -32.31 -5.04
CA MET A 4 64.29 -31.00 -4.93
C MET A 4 62.81 -31.09 -5.39
N GLY A 5 61.88 -30.97 -4.44
CA GLY A 5 60.47 -30.72 -4.74
C GLY A 5 60.28 -29.26 -5.12
N ALA A 6 60.15 -28.99 -6.43
CA ALA A 6 59.84 -27.67 -6.95
C ALA A 6 58.42 -27.26 -6.51
N MET A 7 58.35 -26.23 -5.67
CA MET A 7 57.13 -25.57 -5.24
C MET A 7 56.52 -24.83 -6.44
N ARG A 8 55.41 -25.35 -6.98
CA ARG A 8 54.67 -24.65 -8.05
C ARG A 8 53.93 -23.46 -7.43
N PRO A 9 54.09 -22.24 -7.97
CA PRO A 9 53.28 -21.11 -7.53
C PRO A 9 51.84 -21.34 -7.99
N THR A 10 50.93 -21.48 -7.03
CA THR A 10 49.49 -21.40 -7.25
C THR A 10 49.17 -19.95 -7.59
N THR A 11 49.28 -19.60 -8.87
CA THR A 11 48.73 -18.35 -9.40
C THR A 11 47.23 -18.41 -9.22
N ALA A 12 46.74 -17.80 -8.14
CA ALA A 12 45.34 -17.47 -7.95
C ALA A 12 44.89 -16.67 -9.17
N SER A 13 44.11 -17.30 -10.05
CA SER A 13 43.51 -16.64 -11.18
C SER A 13 42.48 -15.65 -10.64
N LEU A 14 42.88 -14.37 -10.59
CA LEU A 14 41.95 -13.26 -10.53
C LEU A 14 41.02 -13.39 -11.74
N ARG A 15 39.85 -13.99 -11.53
CA ARG A 15 38.75 -14.01 -12.51
C ARG A 15 38.48 -12.55 -12.89
N ARG A 16 38.92 -12.14 -14.07
CA ARG A 16 38.47 -10.89 -14.70
C ARG A 16 36.94 -10.99 -14.79
N GLY A 17 36.24 -10.06 -14.14
CA GLY A 17 34.79 -9.94 -14.25
C GLY A 17 34.39 -9.89 -15.71
N SER A 18 33.39 -10.69 -16.08
CA SER A 18 32.85 -10.72 -17.43
C SER A 18 32.14 -9.40 -17.73
N ALA A 19 31.92 -9.08 -19.01
CA ALA A 19 31.09 -7.93 -19.39
C ALA A 19 29.69 -7.97 -18.74
N ALA A 20 29.16 -9.17 -18.47
CA ALA A 20 27.91 -9.35 -17.74
C ALA A 20 27.98 -8.86 -16.29
N ASP A 21 29.10 -9.10 -15.59
CA ASP A 21 29.29 -8.64 -14.21
C ASP A 21 29.34 -7.10 -14.15
N ALA A 22 29.98 -6.47 -15.13
CA ALA A 22 30.01 -5.02 -15.25
C ALA A 22 28.61 -4.42 -15.54
N VAL A 23 27.83 -5.08 -16.40
CA VAL A 23 26.44 -4.67 -16.69
C VAL A 23 25.57 -4.78 -15.44
N VAL A 24 25.65 -5.89 -14.70
CA VAL A 24 24.90 -6.07 -13.45
C VAL A 24 25.30 -5.02 -12.41
N ALA A 25 26.60 -4.76 -12.24
CA ALA A 25 27.07 -3.72 -11.32
C ALA A 25 26.56 -2.33 -11.70
N LEU A 26 26.55 -2.00 -12.99
CA LEU A 26 25.99 -0.74 -13.49
C LEU A 26 24.49 -0.62 -13.22
N LEU A 27 23.72 -1.69 -13.45
CA LEU A 27 22.28 -1.70 -13.17
C LEU A 27 21.98 -1.51 -11.69
N VAL A 28 22.74 -2.15 -10.80
CA VAL A 28 22.62 -1.95 -9.35
C VAL A 28 22.95 -0.52 -8.96
N LEU A 29 24.03 0.06 -9.52
CA LEU A 29 24.40 1.45 -9.26
C LEU A 29 23.30 2.42 -9.70
N VAL A 30 22.78 2.26 -10.92
CA VAL A 30 21.67 3.08 -11.44
C VAL A 30 20.44 2.97 -10.53
N LEU A 31 20.10 1.75 -10.10
CA LEU A 31 18.98 1.53 -9.18
C LEU A 31 19.18 2.28 -7.85
N LEU A 32 20.37 2.18 -7.25
CA LEU A 32 20.70 2.87 -6.00
C LEU A 32 20.65 4.39 -6.15
N VAL A 33 21.14 4.93 -7.28
CA VAL A 33 21.09 6.37 -7.57
C VAL A 33 19.65 6.84 -7.68
N VAL A 34 18.79 6.12 -8.42
CA VAL A 34 17.36 6.46 -8.56
C VAL A 34 16.65 6.41 -7.21
N MET A 35 16.89 5.35 -6.42
CA MET A 35 16.28 5.22 -5.10
C MET A 35 16.73 6.35 -4.16
N ALA A 36 18.01 6.69 -4.16
CA ALA A 36 18.56 7.76 -3.33
C ALA A 36 18.04 9.15 -3.76
N SER A 37 17.97 9.43 -5.07
CA SER A 37 17.45 10.71 -5.59
C SER A 37 15.97 10.86 -5.27
N SER A 38 15.17 9.83 -5.54
CA SER A 38 13.74 9.86 -5.23
C SER A 38 13.48 9.96 -3.73
N ALA A 39 14.24 9.23 -2.91
CA ALA A 39 14.11 9.34 -1.45
C ALA A 39 14.44 10.76 -0.97
N ARG A 40 15.49 11.39 -1.52
CA ARG A 40 15.84 12.78 -1.20
C ARG A 40 14.71 13.74 -1.60
N ASP A 41 14.20 13.63 -2.83
CA ASP A 41 13.17 14.53 -3.33
C ASP A 41 11.86 14.35 -2.55
N LEU A 42 11.51 13.11 -2.19
CA LEU A 42 10.35 12.82 -1.36
C LEU A 42 10.50 13.36 0.06
N VAL A 43 11.65 13.16 0.70
CA VAL A 43 11.89 13.61 2.08
C VAL A 43 11.98 15.14 2.17
N LEU A 44 12.53 15.80 1.16
CA LEU A 44 12.77 17.26 1.19
C LEU A 44 11.67 18.09 0.53
N GLY A 45 10.93 17.54 -0.42
CA GLY A 45 9.99 18.29 -1.25
C GLY A 45 8.56 17.76 -1.26
N TYR A 46 8.33 16.50 -0.88
CA TYR A 46 6.99 15.92 -0.91
C TYR A 46 6.25 16.16 0.42
N PRO A 47 4.98 16.62 0.40
CA PRO A 47 4.27 16.89 1.63
C PRO A 47 3.98 15.59 2.38
N TYR A 48 4.54 15.47 3.58
CA TYR A 48 4.35 14.31 4.45
C TYR A 48 2.87 14.12 4.81
N GLY A 49 2.34 12.92 4.60
CA GLY A 49 0.97 12.54 4.92
C GLY A 49 -0.11 13.17 4.05
N VAL A 50 0.23 13.73 2.88
CA VAL A 50 -0.73 14.45 2.03
C VAL A 50 -2.01 13.67 1.70
N ASP A 51 -1.89 12.38 1.39
CA ASP A 51 -3.02 11.51 1.03
C ASP A 51 -3.88 11.11 2.25
N LEU A 52 -3.32 11.17 3.46
CA LEU A 52 -4.06 11.01 4.71
C LEU A 52 -4.71 12.33 5.15
N GLU A 53 -4.08 13.46 4.85
CA GLU A 53 -4.60 14.78 5.20
C GLU A 53 -5.88 15.12 4.43
N ILE A 54 -6.01 14.65 3.18
CA ILE A 54 -7.23 14.81 2.37
C ILE A 54 -8.48 14.26 3.09
N PRO A 55 -8.55 12.97 3.48
CA PRO A 55 -9.71 12.44 4.20
C PRO A 55 -9.89 13.04 5.59
N LEU A 56 -8.82 13.43 6.30
CA LEU A 56 -8.93 14.12 7.60
C LEU A 56 -9.61 15.49 7.45
N ARG A 57 -9.22 16.27 6.44
CA ARG A 57 -9.84 17.58 6.16
C ARG A 57 -11.29 17.45 5.68
N ALA A 58 -11.59 16.41 4.90
CA ALA A 58 -12.97 16.11 4.52
C ALA A 58 -13.83 15.78 5.75
N ALA A 59 -13.31 14.96 6.66
CA ALA A 59 -13.97 14.65 7.92
C ALA A 59 -14.15 15.90 8.81
N GLU A 60 -13.17 16.81 8.88
CA GLU A 60 -13.31 18.08 9.61
C GLU A 60 -14.40 18.99 9.04
N ARG A 61 -14.46 19.13 7.71
CA ARG A 61 -15.54 19.89 7.05
C ARG A 61 -16.90 19.28 7.38
N TRP A 62 -17.00 17.95 7.27
CA TRP A 62 -18.23 17.22 7.57
C TRP A 62 -18.67 17.39 9.03
N VAL A 63 -17.76 17.22 9.99
CA VAL A 63 -18.06 17.42 11.43
C VAL A 63 -18.49 18.86 11.73
N ALA A 64 -17.95 19.85 10.99
CA ALA A 64 -18.36 21.24 11.08
C ALA A 64 -19.72 21.55 10.39
N GLY A 65 -20.40 20.54 9.83
CA GLY A 65 -21.66 20.70 9.10
C GLY A 65 -21.51 21.21 7.66
N GLY A 66 -20.28 21.23 7.13
CA GLY A 66 -19.98 21.62 5.76
C GLY A 66 -19.93 20.45 4.78
N ASP A 67 -19.64 20.77 3.51
CA ASP A 67 -19.54 19.80 2.42
C ASP A 67 -18.18 19.06 2.41
N PRO A 68 -18.16 17.72 2.54
CA PRO A 68 -16.93 16.93 2.43
C PRO A 68 -16.41 16.80 0.98
N TYR A 69 -17.26 16.97 -0.04
CA TYR A 69 -16.97 16.80 -1.48
C TYR A 69 -17.08 18.11 -2.30
N PRO A 70 -16.41 19.21 -1.91
CA PRO A 70 -16.57 20.47 -2.61
C PRO A 70 -16.02 20.37 -4.05
N ALA A 71 -16.85 20.71 -5.03
CA ALA A 71 -16.46 20.69 -6.46
C ALA A 71 -15.20 21.53 -6.74
N ALA A 72 -14.96 22.60 -5.98
CA ALA A 72 -13.77 23.44 -6.11
C ALA A 72 -12.45 22.68 -5.86
N ALA A 73 -12.47 21.57 -5.12
CA ALA A 73 -11.28 20.77 -4.83
C ALA A 73 -10.65 20.15 -6.10
N PHE A 74 -11.44 19.91 -7.17
CA PHE A 74 -10.92 19.42 -8.45
C PHE A 74 -10.01 20.43 -9.17
N HIS A 75 -10.05 21.70 -8.78
CA HIS A 75 -9.20 22.76 -9.31
C HIS A 75 -8.10 23.19 -8.33
N ALA A 76 -7.98 22.51 -7.18
CA ALA A 76 -6.94 22.81 -6.21
C ALA A 76 -5.55 22.44 -6.76
N PRO A 77 -4.50 23.20 -6.42
CA PRO A 77 -3.14 22.79 -6.70
C PRO A 77 -2.81 21.48 -5.95
N ASN A 78 -1.77 20.79 -6.40
CA ASN A 78 -1.26 19.59 -5.74
C ASN A 78 -1.06 19.83 -4.24
N GLY A 79 -1.58 18.92 -3.41
CA GLY A 79 -1.50 19.02 -1.96
C GLY A 79 -2.75 18.51 -1.25
N PRO A 80 -2.92 18.85 0.04
CA PRO A 80 -4.02 18.33 0.85
C PRO A 80 -5.39 18.95 0.53
N GLY A 81 -5.43 19.90 -0.41
CA GLY A 81 -6.67 20.52 -0.91
C GLY A 81 -7.33 19.75 -2.07
N LEU A 82 -6.68 18.69 -2.56
CA LEU A 82 -7.21 17.79 -3.59
C LEU A 82 -8.52 17.12 -3.15
N PRO A 83 -9.35 16.63 -4.10
CA PRO A 83 -10.66 16.11 -3.78
C PRO A 83 -10.59 14.83 -2.93
N PHE A 84 -11.52 14.72 -1.98
CA PHE A 84 -11.77 13.49 -1.24
C PHE A 84 -12.59 12.54 -2.13
N LEU A 85 -12.03 11.39 -2.47
CA LEU A 85 -12.62 10.45 -3.44
C LEU A 85 -13.07 9.12 -2.81
N TYR A 86 -13.06 9.02 -1.49
CA TYR A 86 -13.51 7.81 -0.80
C TYR A 86 -15.02 7.85 -0.52
N PRO A 87 -15.67 6.68 -0.37
CA PRO A 87 -17.09 6.64 -0.09
C PRO A 87 -17.46 7.31 1.25
N PRO A 88 -18.67 7.87 1.39
CA PRO A 88 -19.07 8.61 2.58
C PRO A 88 -18.98 7.86 3.90
N PHE A 89 -19.14 6.52 3.90
CA PHE A 89 -19.01 5.72 5.13
C PHE A 89 -17.62 5.84 5.80
N VAL A 90 -16.61 6.32 5.08
CA VAL A 90 -15.27 6.58 5.62
C VAL A 90 -15.27 7.79 6.57
N LEU A 91 -16.14 8.78 6.35
CA LEU A 91 -16.21 10.01 7.17
C LEU A 91 -16.40 9.71 8.67
N PRO A 92 -17.43 8.94 9.11
CA PRO A 92 -17.60 8.64 10.53
C PRO A 92 -16.50 7.75 11.12
N ILE A 93 -15.74 7.01 10.29
CA ILE A 93 -14.60 6.19 10.73
C ILE A 93 -13.37 7.07 10.99
N ILE A 94 -13.14 8.08 10.15
CA ILE A 94 -11.99 8.97 10.22
C ILE A 94 -12.23 10.18 11.14
N ALA A 95 -13.48 10.62 11.32
CA ALA A 95 -13.82 11.77 12.16
C ALA A 95 -13.25 11.70 13.59
N PRO A 96 -13.25 10.56 14.31
CA PRO A 96 -12.61 10.48 15.62
C PRO A 96 -11.09 10.75 15.60
N LEU A 97 -10.43 10.65 14.46
CA LEU A 97 -8.99 10.95 14.34
C LEU A 97 -8.71 12.45 14.23
N THR A 98 -9.71 13.28 13.92
CA THR A 98 -9.51 14.72 13.73
C THR A 98 -9.26 15.47 15.05
N VAL A 99 -9.65 14.88 16.19
CA VAL A 99 -9.39 15.44 17.52
C VAL A 99 -7.95 15.19 18.02
N LEU A 100 -7.21 14.31 17.35
CA LEU A 100 -5.84 13.96 17.71
C LEU A 100 -4.84 14.92 17.03
N PRO A 101 -3.66 15.16 17.63
CA PRO A 101 -2.60 15.92 16.97
C PRO A 101 -2.20 15.27 15.65
N ARG A 102 -2.13 16.06 14.57
CA ARG A 102 -1.81 15.57 13.22
C ARG A 102 -0.54 14.72 13.16
N ALA A 103 0.52 15.15 13.85
CA ALA A 103 1.78 14.41 13.92
C ALA A 103 1.60 12.99 14.47
N VAL A 104 0.72 12.79 15.46
CA VAL A 104 0.45 11.47 16.04
C VAL A 104 -0.28 10.59 15.03
N VAL A 105 -1.35 11.12 14.41
CA VAL A 105 -2.14 10.37 13.40
C VAL A 105 -1.26 9.97 12.22
N MET A 106 -0.48 10.91 11.67
CA MET A 106 0.43 10.66 10.56
C MET A 106 1.52 9.64 10.92
N THR A 107 2.14 9.76 12.11
CA THR A 107 3.20 8.81 12.53
C THR A 107 2.66 7.39 12.66
N ILE A 108 1.51 7.22 13.32
CA ILE A 108 0.88 5.91 13.49
C ILE A 108 0.49 5.34 12.13
N TRP A 109 -0.11 6.18 11.26
CA TRP A 109 -0.51 5.76 9.93
C TRP A 109 0.68 5.33 9.08
N THR A 110 1.75 6.11 9.03
CA THR A 110 2.99 5.75 8.33
C THR A 110 3.54 4.41 8.85
N ALA A 111 3.58 4.20 10.17
CA ALA A 111 4.03 2.93 10.74
C ALA A 111 3.16 1.74 10.31
N ILE A 112 1.83 1.92 10.25
CA ILE A 112 0.88 0.94 9.73
C ILE A 112 1.17 0.63 8.26
N LEU A 113 1.34 1.65 7.41
CA LEU A 113 1.64 1.46 5.99
C LEU A 113 2.99 0.76 5.77
N THR A 114 4.04 1.17 6.50
CA THR A 114 5.35 0.52 6.45
C THR A 114 5.25 -0.94 6.88
N GLY A 115 4.57 -1.24 7.98
CA GLY A 115 4.37 -2.60 8.47
C GLY A 115 3.59 -3.46 7.47
N ALA A 116 2.51 -2.93 6.89
CA ALA A 116 1.70 -3.62 5.90
C ALA A 116 2.48 -3.89 4.61
N GLY A 117 3.22 -2.90 4.11
CA GLY A 117 4.09 -3.04 2.94
C GLY A 117 5.18 -4.10 3.16
N TYR A 118 5.86 -4.05 4.32
CA TYR A 118 6.87 -5.03 4.68
C TYR A 118 6.28 -6.45 4.75
N ALA A 119 5.15 -6.61 5.45
CA ALA A 119 4.46 -7.89 5.57
C ALA A 119 4.01 -8.44 4.20
N ALA A 120 3.51 -7.58 3.31
CA ALA A 120 3.17 -7.95 1.94
C ALA A 120 4.42 -8.43 1.17
N GLY A 121 5.55 -7.70 1.25
CA GLY A 121 6.81 -8.11 0.65
C GLY A 121 7.31 -9.47 1.16
N ARG A 122 7.24 -9.70 2.48
CA ARG A 122 7.58 -11.01 3.07
C ARG A 122 6.68 -12.12 2.58
N ARG A 123 5.37 -11.85 2.45
CA ARG A 123 4.40 -12.82 1.93
C ARG A 123 4.59 -13.13 0.45
N LEU A 124 5.13 -12.18 -0.31
CA LEU A 124 5.61 -12.39 -1.69
C LEU A 124 6.95 -13.14 -1.77
N GLY A 125 7.49 -13.62 -0.64
CA GLY A 125 8.70 -14.43 -0.60
C GLY A 125 10.00 -13.63 -0.64
N LEU A 126 9.94 -12.29 -0.65
CA LEU A 126 11.14 -11.46 -0.58
C LEU A 126 11.81 -11.63 0.77
N GLY A 127 13.11 -11.94 0.82
CA GLY A 127 13.88 -11.98 2.08
C GLY A 127 13.76 -10.68 2.88
N PRO A 128 14.00 -10.68 4.21
CA PRO A 128 13.73 -9.52 5.07
C PRO A 128 14.44 -8.25 4.62
N VAL A 129 15.72 -8.35 4.23
CA VAL A 129 16.49 -7.21 3.71
C VAL A 129 15.91 -6.70 2.39
N VAL A 130 15.54 -7.61 1.48
CA VAL A 130 14.97 -7.25 0.17
C VAL A 130 13.60 -6.60 0.34
N ALA A 131 12.76 -7.11 1.25
CA ALA A 131 11.47 -6.52 1.57
C ALA A 131 11.63 -5.10 2.13
N ALA A 132 12.61 -4.86 3.01
CA ALA A 132 12.90 -3.53 3.53
C ALA A 132 13.40 -2.57 2.43
N ILE A 133 14.33 -3.03 1.58
CA ILE A 133 14.83 -2.25 0.44
C ILE A 133 13.69 -1.93 -0.54
N ALA A 134 12.79 -2.87 -0.80
CA ALA A 134 11.66 -2.65 -1.69
C ALA A 134 10.73 -1.52 -1.21
N LEU A 135 10.64 -1.26 0.10
CA LEU A 135 9.87 -0.12 0.61
C LEU A 135 10.50 1.24 0.31
N THR A 136 11.79 1.26 -0.02
CA THR A 136 12.50 2.48 -0.44
C THR A 136 12.44 2.68 -1.96
N TRP A 137 11.81 1.76 -2.70
CA TRP A 137 11.52 1.94 -4.13
C TRP A 137 10.50 3.09 -4.31
N PRO A 138 10.68 4.03 -5.27
CA PRO A 138 9.94 5.30 -5.27
C PRO A 138 8.42 5.16 -5.17
N PRO A 139 7.73 4.27 -5.90
CA PRO A 139 6.29 4.07 -5.74
C PRO A 139 5.85 3.66 -4.32
N PHE A 140 6.61 2.81 -3.63
CA PHE A 140 6.29 2.42 -2.26
C PHE A 140 6.61 3.54 -1.27
N LEU A 141 7.78 4.16 -1.45
CA LEU A 141 8.23 5.22 -0.57
C LEU A 141 7.30 6.43 -0.65
N GLU A 142 6.89 6.83 -1.84
CA GLU A 142 5.91 7.88 -2.08
C GLU A 142 4.56 7.54 -1.44
N ALA A 143 4.07 6.31 -1.65
CA ALA A 143 2.81 5.88 -1.04
C ALA A 143 2.87 5.86 0.51
N ILE A 144 4.01 5.49 1.10
CA ILE A 144 4.19 5.46 2.56
C ILE A 144 4.32 6.88 3.13
N ILE A 145 5.17 7.72 2.52
CA ILE A 145 5.40 9.11 2.95
C ILE A 145 4.13 9.94 2.74
N GLY A 146 3.44 9.77 1.61
CA GLY A 146 2.18 10.43 1.33
C GLY A 146 1.02 9.93 2.21
N GLY A 147 1.13 8.76 2.84
CA GLY A 147 0.05 8.22 3.64
C GLY A 147 -1.06 7.57 2.80
N ASN A 148 -0.72 7.02 1.64
CA ASN A 148 -1.67 6.45 0.70
C ASN A 148 -2.22 5.09 1.18
N VAL A 149 -3.54 4.97 1.29
CA VAL A 149 -4.21 3.72 1.69
C VAL A 149 -3.98 2.57 0.70
N GLN A 150 -3.52 2.85 -0.53
CA GLN A 150 -3.20 1.85 -1.54
C GLN A 150 -2.20 0.80 -1.02
N VAL A 151 -1.32 1.13 -0.08
CA VAL A 151 -0.41 0.15 0.54
C VAL A 151 -1.19 -0.91 1.33
N LEU A 152 -2.27 -0.52 2.02
CA LEU A 152 -3.17 -1.45 2.71
C LEU A 152 -4.00 -2.27 1.73
N LEU A 153 -4.49 -1.64 0.64
CA LEU A 153 -5.23 -2.36 -0.41
C LEU A 153 -4.34 -3.41 -1.08
N PHE A 154 -3.08 -3.05 -1.36
CA PHE A 154 -2.08 -3.96 -1.88
C PHE A 154 -1.79 -5.09 -0.89
N ALA A 155 -1.59 -4.79 0.38
CA ALA A 155 -1.39 -5.81 1.41
C ALA A 155 -2.60 -6.76 1.50
N ALA A 156 -3.82 -6.25 1.44
CA ALA A 156 -5.04 -7.07 1.44
C ALA A 156 -5.09 -8.01 0.21
N PHE A 157 -4.77 -7.48 -0.97
CA PHE A 157 -4.64 -8.27 -2.21
C PHE A 157 -3.59 -9.38 -2.09
N VAL A 158 -2.39 -9.04 -1.62
CA VAL A 158 -1.29 -10.00 -1.43
C VAL A 158 -1.66 -11.05 -0.39
N VAL A 159 -2.32 -10.64 0.70
CA VAL A 159 -2.81 -11.58 1.71
C VAL A 159 -3.79 -12.54 1.07
N LEU A 160 -4.76 -12.04 0.30
CA LEU A 160 -5.79 -12.86 -0.33
C LEU A 160 -5.22 -13.85 -1.34
N LEU A 161 -4.30 -13.41 -2.22
CA LEU A 161 -3.92 -14.15 -3.43
C LEU A 161 -2.50 -14.70 -3.44
N TYR A 162 -1.68 -14.44 -2.43
CA TYR A 162 -0.31 -14.97 -2.35
C TYR A 162 -0.04 -15.62 -1.00
N ARG A 163 0.89 -16.58 -1.00
CA ARG A 163 1.49 -17.17 0.21
C ARG A 163 2.88 -17.69 -0.16
N ASP A 164 3.88 -17.35 0.65
CA ASP A 164 5.28 -17.81 0.49
C ASP A 164 5.82 -17.61 -0.94
N GLY A 165 5.52 -16.45 -1.53
CA GLY A 165 5.94 -16.07 -2.88
C GLY A 165 5.21 -16.77 -4.03
N ARG A 166 4.14 -17.51 -3.73
CA ARG A 166 3.35 -18.22 -4.74
C ARG A 166 1.91 -17.70 -4.77
N PRO A 167 1.31 -17.56 -5.96
CA PRO A 167 -0.12 -17.35 -6.08
C PRO A 167 -0.89 -18.50 -5.40
N VAL A 168 -1.95 -18.18 -4.68
CA VAL A 168 -2.88 -19.13 -4.08
C VAL A 168 -4.28 -18.92 -4.63
N ASP A 169 -4.98 -20.02 -4.83
CA ASP A 169 -6.37 -20.01 -5.25
C ASP A 169 -7.29 -19.80 -4.04
N PRO A 170 -8.13 -18.74 -4.00
CA PRO A 170 -9.07 -18.51 -2.91
C PRO A 170 -10.02 -19.68 -2.65
N ALA A 171 -10.34 -20.49 -3.66
CA ALA A 171 -11.21 -21.66 -3.50
C ALA A 171 -10.60 -22.70 -2.55
N ALA A 172 -9.28 -22.80 -2.50
CA ALA A 172 -8.52 -23.71 -1.63
C ALA A 172 -8.03 -23.03 -0.34
N SER A 173 -8.47 -21.80 -0.06
CA SER A 173 -8.05 -21.03 1.11
C SER A 173 -8.53 -21.71 2.41
N PRO A 174 -7.64 -22.02 3.36
CA PRO A 174 -8.03 -22.56 4.66
C PRO A 174 -8.63 -21.48 5.58
N ARG A 175 -8.60 -20.21 5.17
CA ARG A 175 -9.11 -19.10 5.98
C ARG A 175 -10.63 -19.10 6.05
N PRO A 176 -11.20 -18.58 7.15
CA PRO A 176 -12.63 -18.32 7.23
C PRO A 176 -13.13 -17.45 6.07
N ALA A 177 -14.33 -17.75 5.57
CA ALA A 177 -14.94 -17.01 4.46
C ALA A 177 -15.08 -15.51 4.76
N ILE A 178 -15.36 -15.16 6.02
CA ILE A 178 -15.44 -13.76 6.47
C ILE A 178 -14.11 -13.02 6.27
N THR A 179 -12.97 -13.64 6.57
CA THR A 179 -11.65 -13.00 6.43
C THR A 179 -11.34 -12.71 4.96
N ASP A 180 -11.50 -13.70 4.09
CA ASP A 180 -11.26 -13.52 2.65
C ASP A 180 -12.27 -12.51 2.05
N GLY A 181 -13.52 -12.56 2.50
CA GLY A 181 -14.57 -11.62 2.13
C GLY A 181 -14.23 -10.19 2.51
N LEU A 182 -13.84 -9.94 3.76
CA LEU A 182 -13.44 -8.60 4.22
C LEU A 182 -12.26 -8.06 3.42
N LEU A 183 -11.22 -8.86 3.20
CA LEU A 183 -10.04 -8.44 2.42
C LEU A 183 -10.41 -8.11 0.96
N GLY A 184 -11.18 -8.99 0.31
CA GLY A 184 -11.59 -8.79 -1.08
C GLY A 184 -12.50 -7.58 -1.25
N THR A 185 -13.51 -7.44 -0.39
CA THR A 185 -14.45 -6.31 -0.45
C THR A 185 -13.80 -4.99 -0.04
N PHE A 186 -12.90 -4.97 0.95
CA PHE A 186 -12.18 -3.77 1.37
C PHE A 186 -11.46 -3.06 0.20
N VAL A 187 -10.81 -3.84 -0.69
CA VAL A 187 -10.16 -3.31 -1.89
C VAL A 187 -11.14 -2.60 -2.81
N GLY A 188 -12.26 -3.27 -3.16
CA GLY A 188 -13.26 -2.70 -4.06
C GLY A 188 -14.07 -1.57 -3.42
N ALA A 189 -14.35 -1.65 -2.12
CA ALA A 189 -15.17 -0.67 -1.40
C ALA A 189 -14.45 0.67 -1.25
N LEU A 190 -13.14 0.67 -0.98
CA LEU A 190 -12.38 1.92 -0.89
C LEU A 190 -11.92 2.45 -2.25
N LYS A 191 -11.73 1.57 -3.24
CA LYS A 191 -11.29 1.97 -4.57
C LYS A 191 -12.05 1.18 -5.63
N VAL A 192 -13.18 1.75 -6.08
CA VAL A 192 -14.13 1.11 -7.00
C VAL A 192 -13.46 0.66 -8.30
N SER A 193 -12.45 1.39 -8.78
CA SER A 193 -11.64 1.02 -9.95
C SER A 193 -10.81 -0.28 -9.77
N GLN A 194 -10.73 -0.81 -8.54
CA GLN A 194 -9.99 -2.03 -8.17
C GLN A 194 -10.91 -3.19 -7.74
N VAL A 195 -12.19 -3.18 -8.14
CA VAL A 195 -13.18 -4.25 -7.85
C VAL A 195 -12.77 -5.64 -8.36
N HIS A 196 -11.78 -5.73 -9.24
CA HIS A 196 -11.27 -6.98 -9.82
C HIS A 196 -10.91 -8.06 -8.78
N THR A 197 -10.35 -7.67 -7.64
CA THR A 197 -10.02 -8.60 -6.54
C THR A 197 -11.28 -9.25 -5.97
N TRP A 198 -12.32 -8.45 -5.73
CA TRP A 198 -13.61 -8.93 -5.26
C TRP A 198 -14.32 -9.77 -6.32
N ALA A 199 -14.31 -9.34 -7.60
CA ALA A 199 -14.92 -10.09 -8.69
C ALA A 199 -14.26 -11.47 -8.89
N TYR A 200 -12.92 -11.53 -8.78
CA TYR A 200 -12.20 -12.80 -8.79
C TYR A 200 -12.58 -13.68 -7.61
N LEU A 201 -12.69 -13.11 -6.39
CA LEU A 201 -13.15 -13.83 -5.21
C LEU A 201 -14.60 -14.33 -5.36
N LEU A 202 -15.50 -13.54 -5.95
CA LEU A 202 -16.88 -13.94 -6.22
C LEU A 202 -16.93 -15.17 -7.12
N ARG A 203 -16.07 -15.22 -8.14
CA ARG A 203 -15.97 -16.37 -9.04
C ARG A 203 -15.39 -17.61 -8.38
N ARG A 204 -14.39 -17.47 -7.50
CA ARG A 204 -13.68 -18.62 -6.87
C ARG A 204 -14.30 -19.08 -5.56
N ARG A 205 -14.91 -18.19 -4.80
CA ARG A 205 -15.45 -18.43 -3.46
C ARG A 205 -16.62 -17.47 -3.16
N PRO A 206 -17.78 -17.65 -3.82
CA PRO A 206 -18.88 -16.68 -3.79
C PRO A 206 -19.38 -16.37 -2.39
N ALA A 207 -19.47 -17.38 -1.51
CA ALA A 207 -19.89 -17.18 -0.13
C ALA A 207 -19.01 -16.16 0.63
N ALA A 208 -17.68 -16.19 0.41
CA ALA A 208 -16.77 -15.22 1.02
C ALA A 208 -17.00 -13.81 0.46
N ALA A 209 -17.07 -13.67 -0.87
CA ALA A 209 -17.31 -12.39 -1.52
C ALA A 209 -18.65 -11.75 -1.11
N LEU A 210 -19.72 -12.55 -1.03
CA LEU A 210 -21.04 -12.10 -0.59
C LEU A 210 -21.06 -11.74 0.90
N THR A 211 -20.33 -12.49 1.75
CA THR A 211 -20.18 -12.15 3.18
C THR A 211 -19.50 -10.80 3.35
N GLY A 212 -18.38 -10.57 2.64
CA GLY A 212 -17.68 -9.28 2.65
C GLY A 212 -18.57 -8.13 2.16
N LEU A 213 -19.28 -8.34 1.05
CA LEU A 213 -20.23 -7.37 0.50
C LEU A 213 -21.34 -7.04 1.51
N ALA A 214 -21.94 -8.04 2.14
CA ALA A 214 -22.99 -7.85 3.13
C ALA A 214 -22.51 -7.01 4.32
N ILE A 215 -21.27 -7.22 4.79
CA ILE A 215 -20.69 -6.44 5.90
C ILE A 215 -20.46 -4.99 5.48
N PHE A 216 -19.85 -4.73 4.33
CA PHE A 216 -19.62 -3.34 3.87
C PHE A 216 -20.93 -2.63 3.51
N ALA A 217 -21.92 -3.34 2.97
CA ALA A 217 -23.26 -2.80 2.77
C ALA A 217 -23.92 -2.44 4.12
N ALA A 218 -23.79 -3.29 5.14
CA ALA A 218 -24.28 -3.00 6.48
C ALA A 218 -23.58 -1.77 7.08
N ILE A 219 -22.26 -1.63 6.91
CA ILE A 219 -21.52 -0.43 7.33
C ILE A 219 -22.09 0.81 6.62
N ALA A 220 -22.23 0.77 5.30
CA ALA A 220 -22.78 1.88 4.53
C ALA A 220 -24.18 2.27 5.02
N ILE A 221 -25.08 1.28 5.21
CA ILE A 221 -26.45 1.49 5.70
C ILE A 221 -26.45 2.07 7.12
N VAL A 222 -25.63 1.54 8.03
CA VAL A 222 -25.55 2.03 9.42
C VAL A 222 -24.99 3.45 9.48
N THR A 223 -24.08 3.80 8.57
CA THR A 223 -23.55 5.17 8.49
C THR A 223 -24.47 6.14 7.77
N LEU A 224 -25.46 5.65 7.00
CA LEU A 224 -26.34 6.48 6.17
C LEU A 224 -27.06 7.59 6.96
N PRO A 225 -27.63 7.34 8.17
CA PRO A 225 -28.25 8.40 8.97
C PRO A 225 -27.27 9.47 9.47
N LEU A 226 -25.98 9.13 9.57
CA LEU A 226 -24.94 10.05 10.02
C LEU A 226 -24.44 10.93 8.87
N VAL A 227 -24.19 10.33 7.71
CA VAL A 227 -23.59 11.02 6.56
C VAL A 227 -24.62 11.69 5.65
N GLY A 228 -25.85 11.18 5.61
CA GLY A 228 -26.92 11.68 4.75
C GLY A 228 -26.88 11.12 3.32
N ALA A 229 -28.06 10.96 2.71
CA ALA A 229 -28.19 10.40 1.36
C ALA A 229 -27.62 11.32 0.26
N ASN A 230 -27.72 12.65 0.43
CA ASN A 230 -27.19 13.60 -0.54
C ASN A 230 -25.67 13.46 -0.70
N THR A 231 -24.95 13.31 0.42
CA THR A 231 -23.50 13.09 0.42
C THR A 231 -23.08 11.81 -0.33
N TRP A 232 -23.95 10.80 -0.41
CA TRP A 232 -23.74 9.62 -1.25
C TRP A 232 -24.01 9.84 -2.74
N LEU A 233 -24.83 10.82 -3.09
CA LEU A 233 -25.09 11.21 -4.48
C LEU A 233 -24.01 12.17 -5.01
N ASP A 234 -23.44 12.98 -4.12
CA ASP A 234 -22.36 13.92 -4.44
C ASP A 234 -21.02 13.21 -4.69
N TRP A 235 -20.81 12.03 -4.07
CA TRP A 235 -19.64 11.16 -4.26
C TRP A 235 -19.74 10.29 -5.52
#